data_AF-A0A964NLE6-F1
#
_entry.id   AF-A0A964NLE6-F1
#
_cell.length_a   1.000
_cell.length_b   1.000
_cell.length_c   1.000
_cell.angle_alpha   90.00
_cell.angle_beta   90.00
_cell.angle_gamma   90.00
#
_symmetry.space_group_name_H-M   'P 1'
#
loop_
_entity.id
_entity.type
_entity.pdbx_description
1 polymer ?
#
loop_
_entity_poly.entity_id
_entity_poly.type
_entity_poly.pdbx_seq_one_letter_code
_entity_poly.pdbx_strand_id
1 'polypeptide(L)'
;MERRTGKADINQLVSALERQATEILSFVGRTEDGNPGTLYRTKEQFRERVSVFESLLLTAEAKLDDIGRDKRDRLRRQIDELALFVLSKSVHSNIEYCRFVQSDEVMPLWARDMFQRDVGVLEDARERLTQPKYADRVRREDLDNIETMIRILKDLIAKAPTMPEFRPQRYANEHYEKVVLG
;
A
#
# COMPACT_ATOMS: atom_id res chain seq x y z
N MET A 1 -29.54 10.74 24.00
CA MET A 1 -28.96 11.90 23.30
C MET A 1 -27.78 11.48 22.39
N GLU A 2 -27.79 10.27 21.81
CA GLU A 2 -26.61 9.65 21.16
C GLU A 2 -26.64 9.63 19.61
N ARG A 3 -27.77 9.92 18.96
CA ARG A 3 -27.87 9.84 17.48
C ARG A 3 -27.23 11.02 16.72
N ARG A 4 -26.85 12.10 17.41
CA ARG A 4 -26.22 13.29 16.77
C ARG A 4 -24.71 13.14 16.61
N THR A 5 -24.05 12.38 17.49
CA THR A 5 -22.59 12.18 17.50
C THR A 5 -22.13 11.32 16.32
N GLY A 6 -22.74 10.15 16.07
CA GLY A 6 -22.34 9.28 14.96
C GLY A 6 -22.52 9.90 13.55
N LYS A 7 -23.45 10.85 13.38
CA LYS A 7 -23.70 11.52 12.09
C LYS A 7 -22.66 12.59 11.76
N ALA A 8 -22.14 13.29 12.76
CA ALA A 8 -21.04 14.24 12.60
C ALA A 8 -19.72 13.49 12.35
N ASP A 9 -19.55 12.37 13.04
CA ASP A 9 -18.35 11.53 13.02
C ASP A 9 -18.10 10.90 11.63
N ILE A 10 -19.13 10.37 10.97
CA ILE A 10 -18.91 9.75 9.64
C ILE A 10 -18.63 10.74 8.51
N ASN A 11 -19.21 11.94 8.56
CA ASN A 11 -18.89 12.95 7.53
C ASN A 11 -17.47 13.49 7.75
N GLN A 12 -17.02 13.60 9.01
CA GLN A 12 -15.63 13.94 9.32
C GLN A 12 -14.65 12.89 8.82
N LEU A 13 -14.99 11.60 8.93
CA LEU A 13 -14.18 10.52 8.37
C LEU A 13 -14.14 10.54 6.85
N VAL A 14 -15.26 10.80 6.17
CA VAL A 14 -15.28 10.96 4.71
C VAL A 14 -14.42 12.14 4.28
N SER A 15 -14.53 13.29 4.96
CA SER A 15 -13.64 14.44 4.67
C SER A 15 -12.17 14.15 4.97
N ALA A 16 -11.87 13.35 6.01
CA ALA A 16 -10.51 12.92 6.30
C ALA A 16 -9.97 11.98 5.20
N LEU A 17 -10.79 11.06 4.69
CA LEU A 17 -10.46 10.21 3.55
C LEU A 17 -10.18 11.05 2.30
N GLU A 18 -11.01 12.04 1.98
CA GLU A 18 -10.83 12.94 0.83
C GLU A 18 -9.52 13.73 0.94
N ARG A 19 -9.18 14.22 2.14
CA ARG A 19 -7.91 14.90 2.40
C ARG A 19 -6.73 13.95 2.20
N GLN A 20 -6.77 12.74 2.76
CA GLN A 20 -5.71 11.75 2.59
C GLN A 20 -5.55 11.32 1.13
N ALA A 21 -6.65 11.13 0.41
CA ALA A 21 -6.59 10.87 -1.03
C ALA A 21 -5.86 12.00 -1.76
N THR A 22 -6.16 13.26 -1.46
CA THR A 22 -5.48 14.41 -2.05
C THR A 22 -3.98 14.43 -1.71
N GLU A 23 -3.62 14.12 -0.47
CA GLU A 23 -2.21 14.01 -0.05
C GLU A 23 -1.48 12.90 -0.83
N ILE A 24 -2.05 11.70 -0.92
CA ILE A 24 -1.50 10.58 -1.69
C ILE A 24 -1.26 10.99 -3.14
N LEU A 25 -2.22 11.68 -3.75
CA LEU A 25 -2.12 12.14 -5.14
C LEU A 25 -1.05 13.21 -5.34
N SER A 26 -0.71 14.00 -4.31
CA SER A 26 0.38 14.98 -4.40
C SER A 26 1.78 14.35 -4.43
N PHE A 27 1.91 13.07 -4.03
CA PHE A 27 3.14 12.29 -4.17
C PHE A 27 3.25 11.62 -5.53
N VAL A 28 2.11 11.35 -6.20
CA VAL A 28 2.05 10.84 -7.57
C VAL A 28 2.52 11.94 -8.54
N GLY A 29 3.83 11.99 -8.80
CA GLY A 29 4.45 12.97 -9.70
C GLY A 29 5.70 13.66 -9.14
N ARG A 30 6.06 13.45 -7.87
CA ARG A 30 7.29 13.99 -7.26
C ARG A 30 8.46 13.03 -7.42
N THR A 31 8.94 12.90 -8.64
CA THR A 31 10.13 12.12 -8.98
C THR A 31 10.96 12.87 -10.01
N GLU A 32 11.30 14.13 -9.71
CA GLU A 32 11.97 15.04 -10.67
C GLU A 32 13.50 14.99 -10.58
N ASP A 33 14.07 14.48 -9.49
CA ASP A 33 15.51 14.56 -9.23
C ASP A 33 16.29 13.30 -9.62
N GLY A 34 15.62 12.23 -10.05
CA GLY A 34 16.26 11.01 -10.58
C GLY A 34 17.20 10.31 -9.59
N ASN A 35 17.20 10.71 -8.31
CA ASN A 35 18.06 10.15 -7.28
C ASN A 35 17.37 8.92 -6.66
N PRO A 36 17.96 7.71 -6.75
CA PRO A 36 17.37 6.50 -6.18
C PRO A 36 17.04 6.66 -4.69
N GLY A 37 17.92 7.29 -3.91
CA GLY A 37 17.71 7.52 -2.48
C GLY A 37 16.51 8.42 -2.16
N THR A 38 16.28 9.48 -2.96
CA THR A 38 15.08 10.31 -2.82
C THR A 38 13.84 9.53 -3.20
N LEU A 39 13.89 8.75 -4.28
CA LEU A 39 12.78 7.95 -4.78
C LEU A 39 12.31 6.90 -3.77
N TYR A 40 13.24 6.18 -3.15
CA TYR A 40 12.93 5.23 -2.08
C TYR A 40 12.27 5.90 -0.88
N ARG A 41 12.73 7.10 -0.48
CA ARG A 41 12.11 7.87 0.62
C ARG A 41 10.71 8.36 0.25
N THR A 42 10.52 8.87 -0.96
CA THR A 42 9.21 9.31 -1.48
C THR A 42 8.24 8.13 -1.52
N LYS A 43 8.71 6.95 -1.93
CA LYS A 43 7.93 5.71 -1.94
C LYS A 43 7.51 5.29 -0.53
N GLU A 44 8.38 5.40 0.47
CA GLU A 44 8.02 5.07 1.86
C GLU A 44 6.98 6.04 2.43
N GLN A 45 7.16 7.35 2.19
CA GLN A 45 6.17 8.36 2.58
C GLN A 45 4.82 8.13 1.90
N PHE A 46 4.84 7.74 0.62
CA PHE A 46 3.64 7.37 -0.11
C PHE A 46 2.93 6.18 0.56
N ARG A 47 3.67 5.13 0.94
CA ARG A 47 3.10 3.95 1.63
C ARG A 47 2.50 4.30 2.99
N GLU A 48 3.16 5.16 3.76
CA GLU A 48 2.63 5.62 5.04
C GLU A 48 1.27 6.29 4.85
N ARG A 49 1.12 7.15 3.83
CA ARG A 49 -0.15 7.82 3.52
C ARG A 49 -1.23 6.84 3.05
N VAL A 50 -0.87 5.87 2.21
CA VAL A 50 -1.81 4.81 1.80
C VAL A 50 -2.28 4.00 3.01
N SER A 51 -1.38 3.62 3.92
CA SER A 51 -1.73 2.89 5.15
C SER A 51 -2.66 3.67 6.08
N VAL A 52 -2.44 4.99 6.22
CA VAL A 52 -3.35 5.89 6.95
C VAL A 52 -4.71 5.94 6.27
N PHE A 53 -4.75 6.04 4.94
CA PHE A 53 -6.01 6.03 4.19
C PHE A 53 -6.78 4.70 4.37
N GLU A 54 -6.10 3.56 4.30
CA GLU A 54 -6.70 2.23 4.53
C GLU A 54 -7.26 2.09 5.95
N SER A 55 -6.53 2.58 6.95
CA SER A 55 -7.00 2.58 8.35
C SER A 55 -8.25 3.44 8.53
N LEU A 56 -8.31 4.62 7.90
CA LEU A 56 -9.49 5.48 7.88
C LEU A 56 -10.65 4.81 7.13
N LEU A 57 -10.36 4.09 6.04
CA LEU A 57 -11.34 3.39 5.23
C LEU A 57 -12.03 2.33 6.07
N LEU A 58 -11.27 1.45 6.73
CA LEU A 58 -11.80 0.42 7.63
C LEU A 58 -12.67 1.02 8.75
N THR A 59 -12.22 2.13 9.33
CA THR A 59 -12.97 2.84 10.38
C THR A 59 -14.29 3.41 9.84
N ALA A 60 -14.27 4.00 8.64
CA ALA A 60 -15.46 4.53 7.99
C ALA A 60 -16.44 3.39 7.61
N GLU A 61 -15.93 2.29 7.08
CA GLU A 61 -16.72 1.12 6.71
C GLU A 61 -17.45 0.50 7.90
N ALA A 62 -16.80 0.43 9.07
CA ALA A 62 -17.41 -0.05 10.31
C ALA A 62 -18.54 0.88 10.81
N LYS A 63 -18.33 2.21 10.76
CA LYS A 63 -19.34 3.18 11.20
C LYS A 63 -20.52 3.32 10.24
N LEU A 64 -20.38 2.90 8.98
CA LEU A 64 -21.50 2.89 8.04
C LEU A 64 -22.64 1.96 8.51
N ASP A 65 -22.33 0.94 9.30
CA ASP A 65 -23.32 -0.01 9.79
C ASP A 65 -24.23 0.57 10.90
N ASP A 66 -23.83 1.70 11.50
CA ASP A 66 -24.57 2.40 12.55
C ASP A 66 -25.54 3.48 12.03
N ILE A 67 -25.60 3.70 10.71
CA ILE A 67 -26.45 4.74 10.11
C ILE A 67 -27.60 4.15 9.27
N GLY A 68 -28.65 4.97 9.06
CA GLY A 68 -29.84 4.59 8.30
C GLY A 68 -29.55 4.25 6.83
N ARG A 69 -30.30 3.28 6.28
CA ARG A 69 -30.09 2.62 4.97
C ARG A 69 -29.82 3.60 3.82
N ASP A 70 -30.71 4.55 3.57
CA ASP A 70 -30.56 5.45 2.41
C ASP A 70 -29.27 6.29 2.47
N LYS A 71 -28.88 6.73 3.68
CA LYS A 71 -27.64 7.48 3.88
C LYS A 71 -26.41 6.56 3.78
N ARG A 72 -26.52 5.33 4.30
CA ARG A 72 -25.48 4.29 4.21
C ARG A 72 -25.14 4.00 2.76
N ASP A 73 -26.12 3.76 1.91
CA ASP A 73 -25.90 3.38 0.52
C ASP A 73 -25.27 4.51 -0.30
N ARG A 74 -25.61 5.77 0.01
CA ARG A 74 -24.96 6.94 -0.60
C ARG A 74 -23.51 7.09 -0.14
N LEU A 75 -23.24 7.04 1.17
CA LEU A 75 -21.89 7.22 1.71
C LEU A 75 -20.98 6.06 1.36
N ARG A 76 -21.49 4.82 1.36
CA ARG A 76 -20.76 3.63 0.89
C ARG A 76 -20.30 3.83 -0.55
N ARG A 77 -21.18 4.32 -1.43
CA ARG A 77 -20.82 4.64 -2.82
C ARG A 77 -19.69 5.67 -2.89
N GLN A 78 -19.80 6.78 -2.18
CA GLN A 78 -18.76 7.82 -2.17
C GLN A 78 -17.41 7.29 -1.66
N ILE A 79 -17.43 6.49 -0.60
CA ILE A 79 -16.23 5.87 -0.02
C ILE A 79 -15.60 4.88 -1.01
N ASP A 80 -16.40 4.02 -1.64
CA ASP A 80 -15.92 3.08 -2.65
C ASP A 80 -15.29 3.81 -3.84
N GLU A 81 -15.94 4.87 -4.36
CA GLU A 81 -15.40 5.68 -5.46
C GLU A 81 -14.03 6.28 -5.13
N LEU A 82 -13.89 6.80 -3.90
CA LEU A 82 -12.64 7.36 -3.44
C LEU A 82 -11.55 6.28 -3.28
N ALA A 83 -11.89 5.12 -2.72
CA ALA A 83 -10.98 3.99 -2.61
C ALA A 83 -10.51 3.49 -3.97
N LEU A 84 -11.43 3.35 -4.94
CA LEU A 84 -11.11 2.98 -6.31
C LEU A 84 -10.17 3.98 -6.98
N PHE A 85 -10.43 5.28 -6.79
CA PHE A 85 -9.61 6.33 -7.36
C PHE A 85 -8.19 6.34 -6.78
N VAL A 86 -8.07 6.25 -5.45
CA VAL A 86 -6.76 6.17 -4.76
C VAL A 86 -6.01 4.92 -5.21
N LEU A 87 -6.66 3.77 -5.28
CA LEU A 87 -6.05 2.52 -5.73
C LEU A 87 -5.52 2.64 -7.16
N SER A 88 -6.34 3.08 -8.11
CA SER A 88 -5.95 3.26 -9.52
C SER A 88 -4.74 4.18 -9.66
N LYS A 89 -4.74 5.32 -8.95
CA LYS A 89 -3.63 6.28 -8.98
C LYS A 89 -2.36 5.74 -8.31
N SER A 90 -2.52 4.95 -7.25
CA SER A 90 -1.42 4.28 -6.57
C SER A 90 -0.75 3.25 -7.46
N VAL A 91 -1.55 2.44 -8.17
CA VAL A 91 -1.06 1.47 -9.15
C VAL A 91 -0.27 2.19 -10.24
N HIS A 92 -0.82 3.26 -10.82
CA HIS A 92 -0.15 4.01 -11.87
C HIS A 92 1.18 4.62 -11.40
N SER A 93 1.20 5.26 -10.23
CA SER A 93 2.43 5.80 -9.64
C SER A 93 3.50 4.73 -9.41
N ASN A 94 3.07 3.54 -9.00
CA ASN A 94 3.96 2.42 -8.76
C ASN A 94 4.56 1.88 -10.07
N ILE A 95 3.80 1.86 -11.17
CA ILE A 95 4.31 1.47 -12.49
C ILE A 95 5.47 2.37 -12.90
N GLU A 96 5.30 3.69 -12.79
CA GLU A 96 6.35 4.64 -13.16
C GLU A 96 7.60 4.49 -12.26
N TYR A 97 7.39 4.29 -10.96
CA TYR A 97 8.48 3.99 -10.04
C TYR A 97 9.24 2.71 -10.43
N CYS A 98 8.53 1.63 -10.75
CA CYS A 98 9.16 0.38 -11.16
C CYS A 98 9.91 0.49 -12.49
N ARG A 99 9.39 1.26 -13.45
CA ARG A 99 10.11 1.56 -14.70
C ARG A 99 11.41 2.31 -14.44
N PHE A 100 11.38 3.29 -13.53
CA PHE A 100 12.59 3.98 -13.10
C PHE A 100 13.60 3.00 -12.49
N VAL A 101 13.18 2.17 -11.54
CA VAL A 101 14.09 1.20 -10.89
C VAL A 101 14.63 0.17 -11.89
N GLN A 102 13.85 -0.24 -12.89
CA GLN A 102 14.33 -1.11 -13.97
C GLN A 102 15.46 -0.50 -14.81
N SER A 103 15.56 0.84 -14.86
CA SER A 103 16.62 1.55 -15.57
C SER A 103 17.88 1.82 -14.75
N ASP A 104 17.84 1.55 -13.44
CA ASP A 104 18.96 1.73 -12.52
C ASP A 104 19.77 0.43 -12.38
N GLU A 105 21.11 0.52 -12.40
CA GLU A 105 22.00 -0.65 -12.39
C GLU A 105 22.12 -1.31 -11.01
N VAL A 106 21.78 -0.60 -9.91
CA VAL A 106 22.00 -1.09 -8.54
C VAL A 106 20.74 -1.00 -7.68
N MET A 107 20.09 -2.15 -7.46
CA MET A 107 18.98 -2.26 -6.50
C MET A 107 19.48 -2.47 -5.07
N PRO A 108 18.87 -1.83 -4.06
CA PRO A 108 19.21 -2.07 -2.66
C PRO A 108 18.79 -3.48 -2.21
N LEU A 109 19.50 -4.04 -1.22
CA LEU A 109 19.30 -5.40 -0.71
C LEU A 109 17.87 -5.68 -0.20
N TRP A 110 17.18 -4.65 0.28
CA TRP A 110 15.81 -4.73 0.81
C TRP A 110 14.72 -4.55 -0.27
N ALA A 111 15.09 -4.22 -1.52
CA ALA A 111 14.14 -3.97 -2.60
C ALA A 111 13.27 -5.20 -2.89
N ARG A 112 13.85 -6.40 -2.81
CA ARG A 112 13.15 -7.66 -3.03
C ARG A 112 11.95 -7.83 -2.11
N ASP A 113 12.15 -7.67 -0.81
CA ASP A 113 11.10 -7.81 0.21
C ASP A 113 10.01 -6.74 0.03
N MET A 114 10.42 -5.52 -0.34
CA MET A 114 9.48 -4.45 -0.66
C MET A 114 8.59 -4.84 -1.85
N PHE A 115 9.16 -5.29 -2.96
CA PHE A 115 8.39 -5.68 -4.13
C PHE A 115 7.46 -6.87 -3.87
N GLN A 116 7.89 -7.83 -3.06
CA GLN A 116 7.03 -8.97 -2.66
C GLN A 116 5.79 -8.51 -1.89
N ARG A 117 5.94 -7.54 -0.96
CA ARG A 117 4.79 -6.95 -0.27
C ARG A 117 3.87 -6.20 -1.24
N ASP A 118 4.44 -5.44 -2.16
CA ASP A 118 3.65 -4.70 -3.16
C ASP A 118 2.85 -5.65 -4.07
N VAL A 119 3.39 -6.83 -4.42
CA VAL A 119 2.64 -7.88 -5.15
C VAL A 119 1.45 -8.36 -4.33
N GLY A 120 1.62 -8.67 -3.04
CA GLY A 120 0.51 -9.11 -2.19
C GLY A 120 -0.62 -8.09 -2.12
N VAL A 121 -0.29 -6.81 -1.90
CA VAL A 121 -1.27 -5.72 -1.87
C VAL A 121 -2.04 -5.61 -3.19
N LEU A 122 -1.36 -5.77 -4.33
CA LEU A 122 -2.01 -5.70 -5.65
C LEU A 122 -2.88 -6.93 -5.94
N GLU A 123 -2.48 -8.12 -5.48
CA GLU A 123 -3.28 -9.34 -5.61
C GLU A 123 -4.56 -9.26 -4.76
N ASP A 124 -4.46 -8.78 -3.53
CA ASP A 124 -5.62 -8.53 -2.64
C ASP A 124 -6.55 -7.47 -3.25
N ALA A 125 -5.98 -6.40 -3.79
CA ALA A 125 -6.74 -5.36 -4.47
C ALA A 125 -7.47 -5.92 -5.70
N ARG A 126 -6.80 -6.70 -6.55
CA ARG A 126 -7.43 -7.37 -7.70
C ARG A 126 -8.60 -8.23 -7.26
N GLU A 127 -8.40 -9.08 -6.26
CA GLU A 127 -9.47 -9.95 -5.74
C GLU A 127 -10.67 -9.12 -5.26
N ARG A 128 -10.42 -8.08 -4.47
CA ARG A 128 -11.48 -7.16 -4.00
C ARG A 128 -12.24 -6.52 -5.16
N LEU A 129 -11.54 -6.02 -6.17
CA LEU A 129 -12.15 -5.33 -7.31
C LEU A 129 -12.94 -6.24 -8.24
N THR A 130 -12.63 -7.53 -8.28
CA THR A 130 -13.37 -8.52 -9.06
C THR A 130 -14.68 -8.98 -8.42
N GLN A 131 -14.98 -8.54 -7.18
CA GLN A 131 -16.23 -8.88 -6.52
C GLN A 131 -17.44 -8.27 -7.27
N PRO A 132 -18.59 -8.99 -7.35
CA PRO A 132 -19.77 -8.54 -8.11
C PRO A 132 -20.26 -7.12 -7.77
N LYS A 133 -20.11 -6.70 -6.51
CA LYS A 133 -20.50 -5.37 -6.03
C LYS A 133 -19.74 -4.20 -6.69
N TYR A 134 -18.64 -4.49 -7.37
CA TYR A 134 -17.79 -3.51 -8.05
C TYR A 134 -17.80 -3.64 -9.58
N ALA A 135 -18.53 -4.62 -10.15
CA ALA A 135 -18.48 -4.96 -11.57
C ALA A 135 -18.81 -3.77 -12.50
N ASP A 136 -19.77 -2.92 -12.12
CA ASP A 136 -20.19 -1.76 -12.93
C ASP A 136 -19.37 -0.49 -12.64
N ARG A 137 -18.42 -0.55 -11.71
CA ARG A 137 -17.71 0.61 -11.16
C ARG A 137 -16.21 0.57 -11.40
N VAL A 138 -15.66 -0.61 -11.65
CA VAL A 138 -14.24 -0.82 -11.96
C VAL A 138 -14.07 -0.79 -13.47
N ARG A 139 -13.23 0.12 -13.96
CA ARG A 139 -12.89 0.13 -15.38
C ARG A 139 -11.96 -1.04 -15.64
N ARG A 140 -12.15 -1.71 -16.78
CA ARG A 140 -11.26 -2.80 -17.22
C ARG A 140 -9.79 -2.39 -17.22
N GLU A 141 -9.51 -1.15 -17.64
CA GLU A 141 -8.18 -0.54 -17.61
C GLU A 141 -7.53 -0.57 -16.21
N ASP A 142 -8.31 -0.37 -15.14
CA ASP A 142 -7.78 -0.39 -13.77
C ASP A 142 -7.32 -1.81 -13.38
N LEU A 143 -8.04 -2.85 -13.81
CA LEU A 143 -7.64 -4.25 -13.60
C LEU A 143 -6.41 -4.63 -14.45
N ASP A 144 -6.41 -4.24 -15.73
CA ASP A 144 -5.28 -4.49 -16.64
C ASP A 144 -3.98 -3.82 -16.14
N ASN A 145 -4.11 -2.62 -15.54
CA ASN A 145 -2.99 -1.91 -14.90
C ASN A 145 -2.47 -2.66 -13.68
N ILE A 146 -3.34 -3.20 -12.82
CA ILE A 146 -2.94 -4.01 -11.66
C ILE A 146 -2.18 -5.26 -12.12
N GLU A 147 -2.69 -5.98 -13.11
CA GLU A 147 -2.03 -7.17 -13.66
C GLU A 147 -0.67 -6.84 -14.28
N THR A 148 -0.60 -5.74 -15.02
CA THR A 148 0.66 -5.24 -15.59
C THR A 148 1.68 -4.93 -14.51
N MET A 149 1.25 -4.28 -13.42
CA MET A 149 2.12 -3.93 -12.31
C MET A 149 2.62 -5.18 -11.56
N ILE A 150 1.74 -6.16 -11.30
CA ILE A 150 2.12 -7.44 -10.68
C ILE A 150 3.21 -8.13 -11.51
N ARG A 151 3.08 -8.16 -12.83
CA ARG A 151 4.09 -8.73 -13.73
C ARG A 151 5.42 -7.99 -13.63
N ILE A 152 5.40 -6.65 -13.71
CA ILE A 152 6.61 -5.82 -13.60
C ILE A 152 7.33 -6.07 -12.26
N LEU A 153 6.59 -6.15 -11.16
CA LEU A 153 7.16 -6.43 -9.83
C LEU A 153 7.75 -7.83 -9.76
N LYS A 154 7.09 -8.84 -10.31
CA LYS A 154 7.62 -10.21 -10.36
C LYS A 154 8.94 -10.28 -11.13
N ASP A 155 9.05 -9.55 -12.24
CA ASP A 155 10.30 -9.44 -13.00
C ASP A 155 11.40 -8.72 -12.21
N LEU A 156 11.05 -7.66 -11.46
CA LEU A 156 11.98 -6.96 -10.58
C LEU A 156 12.44 -7.83 -9.41
N ILE A 157 11.53 -8.58 -8.77
CA ILE A 157 11.86 -9.54 -7.71
C ILE A 157 12.86 -10.56 -8.24
N ALA A 158 12.68 -11.09 -9.45
CA ALA A 158 13.62 -12.06 -10.02
C ALA A 158 15.04 -11.50 -10.18
N LYS A 159 15.17 -10.19 -10.43
CA LYS A 159 16.45 -9.49 -10.62
C LYS A 159 17.03 -8.91 -9.32
N ALA A 160 16.20 -8.71 -8.30
CA ALA A 160 16.60 -8.06 -7.06
C ALA A 160 17.54 -8.98 -6.24
N PRO A 161 18.59 -8.42 -5.62
CA PRO A 161 19.51 -9.17 -4.79
C PRO A 161 18.77 -9.80 -3.61
N THR A 162 19.15 -11.02 -3.25
CA THR A 162 18.65 -11.69 -2.04
C THR A 162 19.50 -11.29 -0.84
N MET A 163 18.86 -10.91 0.26
CA MET A 163 19.55 -10.80 1.55
C MET A 163 20.18 -12.15 1.90
N PRO A 164 21.48 -12.20 2.25
CA PRO A 164 22.07 -13.42 2.77
C PRO A 164 21.32 -13.84 4.03
N GLU A 165 20.97 -15.12 4.14
CA GLU A 165 20.47 -15.66 5.41
C GLU A 165 21.56 -15.49 6.48
N PHE A 166 21.35 -14.58 7.43
CA PHE A 166 22.16 -14.54 8.64
C PHE A 166 21.84 -15.79 9.45
N ARG A 167 22.60 -16.87 9.22
CA ARG A 167 22.67 -17.97 10.17
C ARG A 167 23.40 -17.41 11.39
N PRO A 168 22.77 -17.35 12.58
CA PRO A 168 23.52 -17.05 13.78
C PRO A 168 24.59 -18.13 13.91
N GLN A 169 25.83 -17.74 13.65
CA GLN A 169 26.98 -18.56 13.99
C GLN A 169 26.83 -18.81 15.49
N ARG A 170 26.50 -20.04 15.88
CA ARG A 170 26.67 -20.48 17.26
C ARG A 170 28.16 -20.31 17.52
N TYR A 171 28.55 -19.18 18.09
CA TYR A 171 29.80 -19.09 18.82
C TYR A 171 29.62 -20.09 19.96
N ALA A 172 30.08 -21.31 19.72
CA ALA A 172 30.12 -22.34 20.72
C ALA A 172 30.92 -21.78 21.88
N ASN A 173 30.26 -21.68 23.03
CA ASN A 173 30.89 -21.45 24.32
C ASN A 173 31.83 -22.62 24.64
N GLU A 174 32.99 -22.71 23.99
CA GLU A 174 34.05 -23.68 24.34
C GLU A 174 35.18 -23.03 25.16
N HIS A 175 35.02 -21.77 25.58
CA HIS A 175 36.05 -21.06 26.37
C HIS A 175 35.62 -20.53 27.74
N TYR A 176 34.41 -20.83 28.21
CA TYR A 176 33.98 -20.45 29.57
C TYR A 176 34.16 -21.54 30.64
N GLU A 177 34.56 -22.76 30.30
CA GLU A 177 34.80 -23.83 31.30
C GLU A 177 36.25 -23.95 31.81
N LYS A 178 37.18 -23.11 31.34
CA LYS A 178 38.59 -23.15 31.82
C LYS A 178 39.01 -22.02 32.76
N VAL A 179 38.10 -21.14 33.18
CA VAL A 179 38.45 -19.98 34.05
C VAL A 179 37.69 -19.96 35.39
N VAL A 180 36.84 -20.96 35.67
CA VAL A 180 36.06 -21.02 36.95
C VAL A 180 36.39 -22.24 37.81
N LEU A 181 37.25 -23.16 37.36
CA LEU A 181 37.75 -24.28 38.16
C LEU A 181 39.26 -24.49 37.97
N GLY A 182 40.04 -23.44 38.30
CA GLY A 182 41.49 -23.49 38.44
C GLY A 182 41.92 -22.69 39.66
#